data_AF-A0A1S8ZWB3-F1
#
_entry.id   AF-A0A1S8ZWB3-F1
#
_cell.length_a   1.000
_cell.length_b   1.000
_cell.length_c   1.000
_cell.angle_alpha   90.00
_cell.angle_beta   90.00
_cell.angle_gamma   90.00
#
_symmetry.space_group_name_H-M   'P 1'
#
loop_
_entity.id
_entity.type
_entity.pdbx_description
1 polymer ?
#
loop_
_entity_poly.entity_id
_entity_poly.type
_entity_poly.pdbx_seq_one_letter_code
_entity_poly.pdbx_strand_id
1 'polypeptide(L)'
;MKKEKSHLAAKPLYRDPVFDGAADPTIIWNNQEKKWFMFYTNRRAKDTTAKGITWVHGTRIGIAESTDGANWKYRDTCNINYKIKDVTYWAPEVIQYKKIYHMYLTIVPGIFNDWYHPRSIVHLTSKNLIDWKFESQLKLASDRCIDAAVFKLSNGSWRMFYNNENDGKSIYYADSKDLYNWVDSGKKIVKDRGEGPKVFQWKGKNWMISDSWRGLNVYSSEDFLNWNRQEKNILQVPGTGEDDKVIGGHPDVIVNNDRAYIFYFTHPGRTPENKGVDSYETKRSSIQVAELEYINGEIVCNRNQSVYINLKH
;
A
#
# COMPACT_ATOMS: atom_id res chain seq x y z
N MET A 1 2.66 -31.37 -19.49
CA MET A 1 2.42 -30.05 -18.87
C MET A 1 1.85 -30.28 -17.47
N LYS A 2 2.60 -29.98 -16.40
CA LYS A 2 2.02 -30.01 -15.03
C LYS A 2 1.01 -28.86 -14.97
N LYS A 3 -0.27 -29.13 -14.71
CA LYS A 3 -1.23 -28.08 -14.34
C LYS A 3 -0.61 -27.31 -13.18
N GLU A 4 -0.32 -26.03 -13.38
CA GLU A 4 0.14 -25.17 -12.30
C GLU A 4 -0.97 -25.15 -11.25
N LYS A 5 -0.67 -25.63 -10.04
CA LYS A 5 -1.63 -25.59 -8.93
C LYS A 5 -1.74 -24.14 -8.50
N SER A 6 -2.85 -23.50 -8.83
CA SER A 6 -3.29 -22.26 -8.19
C SER A 6 -4.06 -22.61 -6.92
N HIS A 7 -3.96 -21.74 -5.91
CA HIS A 7 -4.62 -21.90 -4.63
C HIS A 7 -5.76 -20.89 -4.53
N LEU A 8 -6.91 -21.32 -3.99
CA LEU A 8 -8.01 -20.41 -3.68
C LEU A 8 -7.56 -19.48 -2.55
N ALA A 9 -7.56 -18.17 -2.79
CA ALA A 9 -7.24 -17.18 -1.78
C ALA A 9 -8.33 -17.09 -0.71
N ALA A 10 -7.93 -16.93 0.56
CA ALA A 10 -8.86 -16.69 1.65
C ALA A 10 -9.64 -15.38 1.46
N LYS A 11 -10.85 -15.30 2.03
CA LYS A 11 -11.67 -14.09 2.05
C LYS A 11 -12.30 -13.89 3.44
N PRO A 12 -11.87 -12.91 4.25
CA PRO A 12 -10.76 -11.96 3.99
C PRO A 12 -9.42 -12.67 3.77
N LEU A 13 -8.50 -12.03 3.05
CA LEU A 13 -7.18 -12.59 2.77
C LEU A 13 -6.34 -12.65 4.06
N TYR A 14 -6.38 -11.59 4.86
CA TYR A 14 -5.60 -11.49 6.09
C TYR A 14 -6.22 -10.53 7.09
N ARG A 15 -6.13 -10.89 8.38
CA ARG A 15 -6.42 -10.04 9.54
C ARG A 15 -5.27 -10.12 10.51
N ASP A 16 -4.88 -8.96 11.05
CA ASP A 16 -3.80 -8.90 12.03
C ASP A 16 -4.28 -9.47 13.37
N PRO A 17 -3.63 -10.52 13.92
CA PRO A 17 -4.11 -11.14 15.15
C PRO A 17 -3.85 -10.27 16.40
N VAL A 18 -2.91 -9.33 16.32
CA VAL A 18 -2.49 -8.50 17.46
C VAL A 18 -3.50 -7.38 17.70
N PHE A 19 -3.54 -6.40 16.80
CA PHE A 19 -4.32 -5.19 16.90
C PHE A 19 -5.57 -5.16 16.00
N ASP A 20 -5.67 -6.07 15.03
CA ASP A 20 -6.79 -6.21 14.07
C ASP A 20 -7.05 -4.96 13.20
N GLY A 21 -5.99 -4.23 12.89
CA GLY A 21 -6.02 -3.03 12.06
C GLY A 21 -5.01 -3.08 10.90
N ALA A 22 -4.96 -4.19 10.15
CA ALA A 22 -4.09 -4.32 8.98
C ALA A 22 -4.58 -3.42 7.84
N ALA A 23 -3.73 -2.52 7.35
CA ALA A 23 -4.02 -1.58 6.27
C ALA A 23 -2.79 -1.33 5.41
N ASP A 24 -2.98 -0.69 4.25
CA ASP A 24 -1.91 -0.20 3.37
C ASP A 24 -0.84 -1.29 3.06
N PRO A 25 -1.24 -2.42 2.44
CA PRO A 25 -0.36 -3.56 2.25
C PRO A 25 0.75 -3.25 1.24
N THR A 26 1.87 -3.96 1.33
CA THR A 26 2.89 -4.07 0.28
C THR A 26 3.49 -5.48 0.27
N ILE A 27 3.51 -6.10 -0.90
CA ILE A 27 3.87 -7.49 -1.11
C ILE A 27 5.24 -7.59 -1.79
N ILE A 28 6.15 -8.36 -1.21
CA ILE A 28 7.48 -8.60 -1.79
C ILE A 28 8.03 -9.96 -1.39
N TRP A 29 8.85 -10.56 -2.26
CA TRP A 29 9.53 -11.81 -1.96
C TRP A 29 10.74 -11.65 -1.05
N ASN A 30 10.79 -12.49 -0.02
CA ASN A 30 11.97 -12.71 0.80
C ASN A 30 12.86 -13.81 0.19
N ASN A 31 14.03 -13.40 -0.30
CA ASN A 31 14.99 -14.31 -0.93
C ASN A 31 15.67 -15.28 0.04
N GLN A 32 15.80 -14.91 1.31
CA GLN A 32 16.42 -15.76 2.32
C GLN A 32 15.44 -16.84 2.79
N GLU A 33 14.19 -16.45 3.02
CA GLU A 33 13.18 -17.33 3.61
C GLU A 33 12.31 -18.06 2.61
N LYS A 34 12.44 -17.71 1.32
CA LYS A 34 11.67 -18.30 0.23
C LYS A 34 10.17 -18.21 0.46
N LYS A 35 9.73 -17.03 0.88
CA LYS A 35 8.33 -16.70 1.16
C LYS A 35 8.01 -15.30 0.66
N TRP A 36 6.77 -15.09 0.29
CA TRP A 36 6.19 -13.77 0.11
C TRP A 36 5.94 -13.15 1.47
N PHE A 37 6.35 -11.90 1.63
CA PHE A 37 6.02 -11.07 2.78
C PHE A 37 5.01 -10.01 2.38
N MET A 38 4.06 -9.76 3.27
CA MET A 38 3.14 -8.63 3.23
C MET A 38 3.50 -7.72 4.39
N PHE A 39 4.01 -6.54 4.07
CA PHE A 39 4.11 -5.43 5.01
C PHE A 39 2.76 -4.73 5.07
N TYR A 40 2.35 -4.28 6.25
CA TYR A 40 1.11 -3.52 6.42
C TYR A 40 1.27 -2.46 7.51
N THR A 41 0.65 -1.30 7.30
CA THR A 41 0.34 -0.39 8.40
C THR A 41 -0.51 -1.17 9.40
N ASN A 42 -0.08 -1.19 10.66
CA ASN A 42 -0.90 -1.74 11.73
C ASN A 42 -1.61 -0.60 12.47
N ARG A 43 -2.83 -0.81 12.94
CA ARG A 43 -3.63 0.19 13.67
C ARG A 43 -4.23 -0.49 14.90
N ARG A 44 -4.25 0.18 16.04
CA ARG A 44 -4.74 -0.35 17.32
C ARG A 44 -6.27 -0.42 17.38
N ALA A 45 -6.92 -1.17 16.49
CA ALA A 45 -8.37 -1.23 16.43
C ALA A 45 -9.02 -1.76 17.72
N LYS A 46 -8.34 -2.69 18.42
CA LYS A 46 -8.75 -3.24 19.72
C LYS A 46 -8.54 -2.30 20.93
N ASP A 47 -7.91 -1.14 20.74
CA ASP A 47 -7.68 -0.19 21.83
C ASP A 47 -8.96 0.56 22.20
N THR A 48 -9.60 0.14 23.28
CA THR A 48 -10.82 0.74 23.83
C THR A 48 -10.58 2.07 24.53
N THR A 49 -9.32 2.44 24.78
CA THR A 49 -8.93 3.71 25.42
C THR A 49 -8.58 4.79 24.41
N ALA A 50 -8.38 4.42 23.15
CA ALA A 50 -8.06 5.35 22.06
C ALA A 50 -9.16 6.40 21.86
N LYS A 51 -8.76 7.66 21.89
CA LYS A 51 -9.63 8.83 21.64
C LYS A 51 -9.41 9.36 20.23
N GLY A 52 -10.50 9.67 19.52
CA GLY A 52 -10.42 10.21 18.17
C GLY A 52 -9.60 9.30 17.25
N ILE A 53 -8.61 9.84 16.56
CA ILE A 53 -7.79 9.06 15.61
C ILE A 53 -6.55 8.41 16.24
N THR A 54 -6.35 8.49 17.56
CA THR A 54 -5.12 7.99 18.20
C THR A 54 -4.86 6.50 17.91
N TRP A 55 -5.90 5.70 17.64
CA TRP A 55 -5.78 4.29 17.29
C TRP A 55 -5.03 4.02 15.97
N VAL A 56 -4.93 5.00 15.06
CA VAL A 56 -4.17 4.83 13.79
C VAL A 56 -2.67 5.11 13.93
N HIS A 57 -2.22 5.53 15.10
CA HIS A 57 -0.83 5.91 15.40
C HIS A 57 -0.11 4.86 16.25
N GLY A 58 1.18 5.03 16.54
CA GLY A 58 1.97 4.36 17.58
C GLY A 58 2.19 2.86 17.37
N THR A 59 2.25 2.42 16.13
CA THR A 59 2.37 1.01 15.74
C THR A 59 3.56 0.82 14.82
N ARG A 60 4.21 -0.34 14.96
CA ARG A 60 5.22 -0.82 14.00
C ARG A 60 4.53 -1.37 12.76
N ILE A 61 5.24 -1.38 11.63
CA ILE A 61 4.81 -2.09 10.42
C ILE A 61 4.75 -3.59 10.72
N GLY A 62 3.58 -4.19 10.49
CA GLY A 62 3.37 -5.63 10.63
C GLY A 62 3.88 -6.40 9.43
N ILE A 63 4.17 -7.68 9.63
CA ILE A 63 4.64 -8.61 8.62
C ILE A 63 3.77 -9.87 8.66
N ALA A 64 3.15 -10.20 7.54
CA ALA A 64 2.56 -11.50 7.29
C ALA A 64 3.38 -12.25 6.22
N GLU A 65 3.35 -13.58 6.24
CA GLU A 65 4.08 -14.41 5.28
C GLU A 65 3.19 -15.43 4.57
N SER A 66 3.56 -15.77 3.34
CA SER A 66 2.89 -16.76 2.51
C SER A 66 3.87 -17.50 1.60
N THR A 67 3.58 -18.77 1.28
CA THR A 67 4.32 -19.53 0.27
C THR A 67 3.66 -19.52 -1.10
N ASP A 68 2.38 -19.14 -1.19
CA ASP A 68 1.56 -19.21 -2.40
C ASP A 68 0.88 -17.87 -2.76
N GLY A 69 0.84 -16.91 -1.84
CA GLY A 69 0.11 -15.65 -1.97
C GLY A 69 -1.40 -15.77 -1.69
N ALA A 70 -1.92 -16.97 -1.46
CA ALA A 70 -3.32 -17.27 -1.17
C ALA A 70 -3.60 -17.37 0.33
N ASN A 71 -2.64 -17.91 1.08
CA ASN A 71 -2.75 -18.17 2.51
C ASN A 71 -1.69 -17.38 3.27
N TRP A 72 -2.13 -16.50 4.16
CA TRP A 72 -1.24 -15.59 4.89
C TRP A 72 -1.32 -15.86 6.39
N LYS A 73 -0.17 -15.81 7.06
CA LYS A 73 -0.10 -15.90 8.52
C LYS A 73 0.77 -14.79 9.07
N TYR A 74 0.44 -14.35 10.29
CA TYR A 74 1.28 -13.40 11.01
C TYR A 74 2.70 -13.95 11.17
N ARG A 75 3.66 -13.07 10.96
CA ARG A 75 5.07 -13.37 11.13
C ARG A 75 5.64 -12.63 12.33
N ASP A 76 5.71 -11.30 12.21
CA ASP A 76 6.22 -10.40 13.25
C ASP A 76 5.90 -8.95 12.83
N THR A 77 6.72 -8.01 13.25
CA THR A 77 6.74 -6.60 12.92
C THR A 77 8.17 -6.18 12.57
N CYS A 78 8.32 -5.15 11.76
CA CYS A 78 9.64 -4.65 11.39
C CYS A 78 10.43 -4.18 12.61
N ASN A 79 11.72 -4.53 12.65
CA ASN A 79 12.69 -3.92 13.55
C ASN A 79 13.36 -2.73 12.85
N ILE A 80 12.87 -1.52 13.12
CA ILE A 80 13.35 -0.30 12.45
C ILE A 80 14.25 0.48 13.40
N ASN A 81 15.52 0.68 13.01
CA ASN A 81 16.46 1.52 13.76
C ASN A 81 16.20 3.01 13.49
N TYR A 82 15.02 3.50 13.87
CA TYR A 82 14.61 4.90 13.78
C TYR A 82 13.99 5.32 15.12
N LYS A 83 14.69 6.16 15.87
CA LYS A 83 14.36 6.44 17.28
C LYS A 83 13.75 7.82 17.44
N ILE A 84 12.43 7.88 17.29
CA ILE A 84 11.60 8.99 17.76
C ILE A 84 10.60 8.41 18.77
N LYS A 85 10.37 9.13 19.86
CA LYS A 85 9.38 8.72 20.86
C LYS A 85 7.99 8.63 20.23
N ASP A 86 7.26 7.56 20.51
CA ASP A 86 5.88 7.34 20.04
C ASP A 86 5.72 7.43 18.51
N VAL A 87 6.79 7.13 17.77
CA VAL A 87 6.78 7.16 16.31
C VAL A 87 5.72 6.24 15.73
N THR A 88 5.07 6.74 14.70
CA THR A 88 4.07 6.03 13.92
C THR A 88 4.60 5.79 12.51
N TYR A 89 4.39 4.58 12.01
CA TYR A 89 4.84 4.14 10.69
C TYR A 89 3.65 3.79 9.80
N TRP A 90 3.57 4.38 8.61
CA TRP A 90 2.46 4.18 7.66
C TRP A 90 2.95 3.86 6.24
N ALA A 91 2.14 3.08 5.53
CA ALA A 91 2.20 2.86 4.08
C ALA A 91 3.63 2.55 3.58
N PRO A 92 4.19 1.39 3.94
CA PRO A 92 5.52 0.99 3.49
C PRO A 92 5.51 0.70 1.99
N GLU A 93 6.41 1.30 1.22
CA GLU A 93 6.74 0.84 -0.14
C GLU A 93 8.09 0.13 -0.10
N VAL A 94 8.15 -1.11 -0.61
CA VAL A 94 9.33 -1.97 -0.50
C VAL A 94 9.71 -2.50 -1.87
N ILE A 95 10.99 -2.32 -2.22
CA ILE A 95 11.58 -2.83 -3.47
C ILE A 95 12.91 -3.51 -3.19
N GLN A 96 13.35 -4.35 -4.13
CA GLN A 96 14.70 -4.93 -4.10
C GLN A 96 15.55 -4.39 -5.26
N TYR A 97 16.78 -3.98 -4.94
CA TYR A 97 17.78 -3.64 -5.95
C TYR A 97 19.16 -4.10 -5.51
N LYS A 98 19.91 -4.74 -6.42
CA LYS A 98 21.28 -5.24 -6.15
C LYS A 98 21.39 -6.02 -4.82
N LYS A 99 20.43 -6.92 -4.57
CA LYS A 99 20.33 -7.78 -3.36
C LYS A 99 20.10 -7.04 -2.03
N ILE A 100 19.82 -5.73 -2.08
CA ILE A 100 19.40 -4.93 -0.92
C ILE A 100 17.92 -4.61 -1.08
N TYR A 101 17.19 -4.69 0.03
CA TYR A 101 15.82 -4.22 0.10
C TYR A 101 15.82 -2.76 0.54
N HIS A 102 15.01 -1.94 -0.13
CA HIS A 102 14.80 -0.53 0.19
C HIS A 102 13.35 -0.36 0.58
N MET A 103 13.10 0.33 1.69
CA MET A 103 11.77 0.73 2.11
C MET A 103 11.69 2.25 2.16
N TYR A 104 10.61 2.79 1.62
CA TYR A 104 10.23 4.19 1.77
C TYR A 104 8.97 4.24 2.61
N LEU A 105 9.07 4.89 3.76
CA LEU A 105 8.10 4.74 4.83
C LEU A 105 7.63 6.11 5.32
N THR A 106 6.33 6.28 5.44
CA THR A 106 5.76 7.48 6.02
C THR A 106 5.95 7.46 7.53
N ILE A 107 6.56 8.53 8.06
CA ILE A 107 6.77 8.78 9.47
C ILE A 107 5.82 9.86 9.94
N VAL A 108 5.14 9.56 11.04
CA VAL A 108 4.39 10.53 11.84
C VAL A 108 5.08 10.62 13.21
N PRO A 109 5.53 11.81 13.65
CA PRO A 109 6.39 11.96 14.82
C PRO A 109 5.59 11.99 16.12
N GLY A 110 4.72 11.00 16.34
CA GLY A 110 3.95 10.87 17.57
C GLY A 110 2.60 10.16 17.41
N ILE A 111 1.82 10.23 18.49
CA ILE A 111 0.42 9.81 18.55
C ILE A 111 -0.43 11.07 18.70
N PHE A 112 -1.35 11.26 17.78
CA PHE A 112 -2.17 12.46 17.70
C PHE A 112 -3.66 12.11 17.72
N ASN A 113 -4.50 13.06 18.16
CA ASN A 113 -5.95 12.93 18.19
C ASN A 113 -6.66 13.66 17.03
N ASP A 114 -5.91 14.39 16.21
CA ASP A 114 -6.36 15.02 14.96
C ASP A 114 -5.37 14.77 13.80
N TRP A 115 -5.71 15.21 12.59
CA TRP A 115 -4.97 14.87 11.37
C TRP A 115 -3.84 15.85 11.01
N TYR A 116 -3.85 17.09 11.52
CA TYR A 116 -2.99 18.15 10.99
C TYR A 116 -1.62 18.20 11.71
N HIS A 117 -0.82 17.15 11.50
CA HIS A 117 0.55 17.05 12.03
C HIS A 117 1.59 16.73 10.94
N PRO A 118 2.89 16.98 11.18
CA PRO A 118 3.95 16.73 10.21
C PRO A 118 3.99 15.28 9.73
N ARG A 119 4.37 15.09 8.46
CA ARG A 119 4.59 13.79 7.80
C ARG A 119 5.85 13.87 6.96
N SER A 120 6.70 12.85 7.08
CA SER A 120 7.91 12.75 6.24
C SER A 120 8.10 11.35 5.73
N ILE A 121 8.68 11.21 4.54
CA ILE A 121 9.07 9.91 4.01
C ILE A 121 10.53 9.67 4.38
N VAL A 122 10.83 8.53 5.01
CA VAL A 122 12.21 8.09 5.29
C VAL A 122 12.61 6.94 4.39
N HIS A 123 13.90 6.85 4.11
CA HIS A 123 14.54 5.74 3.43
C HIS A 123 15.19 4.79 4.44
N LEU A 124 14.83 3.51 4.34
CA LEU A 124 15.38 2.41 5.11
C LEU A 124 15.98 1.35 4.18
N THR A 125 16.99 0.62 4.65
CA THR A 125 17.55 -0.55 3.94
C THR A 125 17.53 -1.80 4.80
N SER A 126 17.40 -2.97 4.16
CA SER A 126 17.43 -4.27 4.81
C SER A 126 18.11 -5.32 3.94
N LYS A 127 18.68 -6.34 4.59
CA LYS A 127 19.19 -7.56 3.93
C LYS A 127 18.23 -8.76 4.07
N ASN A 128 17.31 -8.72 5.03
CA ASN A 128 16.47 -9.86 5.42
C ASN A 128 14.97 -9.53 5.49
N LEU A 129 14.56 -8.29 5.16
CA LEU A 129 13.19 -7.79 5.24
C LEU A 129 12.60 -7.69 6.67
N ILE A 130 13.40 -7.92 7.71
CA ILE A 130 13.00 -7.84 9.12
C ILE A 130 13.68 -6.67 9.82
N ASP A 131 15.00 -6.59 9.69
CA ASP A 131 15.82 -5.56 10.31
C ASP A 131 16.11 -4.44 9.32
N TRP A 132 15.74 -3.22 9.69
CA TRP A 132 15.77 -2.05 8.84
C TRP A 132 16.71 -1.00 9.42
N LYS A 133 17.74 -0.68 8.64
CA LYS A 133 18.68 0.42 8.90
C LYS A 133 18.08 1.70 8.35
N PHE A 134 18.05 2.76 9.16
CA PHE A 134 17.76 4.10 8.69
C PHE A 134 18.91 4.65 7.83
N GLU A 135 18.57 5.20 6.66
CA GLU A 135 19.53 5.87 5.78
C GLU A 135 19.32 7.39 5.77
N SER A 136 18.11 7.86 5.48
CA SER A 136 17.83 9.29 5.35
C SER A 136 16.35 9.64 5.52
N GLN A 137 16.06 10.91 5.78
CA GLN A 137 14.74 11.50 5.61
C GLN A 137 14.74 12.29 4.29
N LEU A 138 13.72 12.09 3.45
CA LEU A 138 13.64 12.75 2.15
C LEU A 138 13.23 14.22 2.29
N LYS A 139 13.79 15.06 1.42
CA LYS A 139 13.38 16.45 1.22
C LYS A 139 12.46 16.51 0.01
N LEU A 140 11.16 16.58 0.25
CA LEU A 140 10.11 16.60 -0.77
C LEU A 140 9.41 17.96 -0.81
N ALA A 141 8.34 18.07 -1.60
CA ALA A 141 7.64 19.33 -1.83
C ALA A 141 7.06 19.99 -0.55
N SER A 142 6.83 19.25 0.53
CA SER A 142 6.38 19.81 1.82
C SER A 142 6.73 18.91 3.01
N ASP A 143 6.37 19.36 4.21
CA ASP A 143 6.44 18.62 5.48
C ASP A 143 5.18 17.78 5.77
N ARG A 144 4.37 17.54 4.73
CA ARG A 144 3.18 16.69 4.76
C ARG A 144 3.11 15.79 3.52
N CYS A 145 4.20 15.09 3.26
CA CYS A 145 4.30 14.11 2.18
C CYS A 145 4.18 12.69 2.75
N ILE A 146 3.37 11.86 2.09
CA ILE A 146 3.06 10.48 2.50
C ILE A 146 3.05 9.53 1.29
N ASP A 147 2.97 8.24 1.58
CA ASP A 147 2.62 7.16 0.65
C ASP A 147 3.49 7.13 -0.60
N ALA A 148 4.76 6.72 -0.42
CA ALA A 148 5.68 6.54 -1.54
C ALA A 148 5.24 5.38 -2.45
N ALA A 149 5.52 5.48 -3.74
CA ALA A 149 5.54 4.38 -4.70
C ALA A 149 6.80 4.50 -5.54
N VAL A 150 7.64 3.47 -5.59
CA VAL A 150 8.94 3.58 -6.26
C VAL A 150 9.01 2.66 -7.46
N PHE A 151 9.25 3.27 -8.62
CA PHE A 151 9.28 2.58 -9.89
C PHE A 151 10.62 2.79 -10.59
N LYS A 152 11.13 1.75 -11.25
CA LYS A 152 12.35 1.83 -12.07
C LYS A 152 12.01 2.21 -13.49
N LEU A 153 12.52 3.34 -13.95
CA LEU A 153 12.32 3.83 -15.32
C LEU A 153 13.17 3.02 -16.33
N SER A 154 12.80 3.09 -17.60
CA SER A 154 13.47 2.38 -18.71
C SER A 154 14.93 2.81 -18.91
N ASN A 155 15.26 4.06 -18.57
CA ASN A 155 16.63 4.59 -18.58
C ASN A 155 17.50 4.09 -17.40
N GLY A 156 16.93 3.26 -16.51
CA GLY A 156 17.61 2.69 -15.35
C GLY A 156 17.59 3.54 -14.08
N SER A 157 17.10 4.79 -14.13
CA SER A 157 16.86 5.61 -12.94
C SER A 157 15.57 5.18 -12.22
N TRP A 158 15.32 5.78 -11.08
CA TRP A 158 14.17 5.51 -10.24
C TRP A 158 13.32 6.77 -10.12
N ARG A 159 12.01 6.56 -10.07
CA ARG A 159 11.02 7.60 -9.77
C ARG A 159 10.21 7.18 -8.57
N MET A 160 10.09 8.08 -7.60
CA MET A 160 9.16 7.99 -6.50
C MET A 160 7.96 8.85 -6.84
N PHE A 161 6.77 8.27 -6.75
CA PHE A 161 5.51 9.00 -6.70
C PHE A 161 5.10 9.11 -5.24
N TYR A 162 4.56 10.25 -4.83
CA TYR A 162 4.15 10.44 -3.45
C TYR A 162 2.99 11.42 -3.35
N ASN A 163 2.21 11.32 -2.28
CA ASN A 163 1.12 12.23 -2.00
C ASN A 163 1.62 13.50 -1.28
N ASN A 164 1.19 14.67 -1.75
CA ASN A 164 1.42 15.96 -1.08
C ASN A 164 0.10 16.44 -0.46
N GLU A 165 -0.06 16.25 0.86
CA GLU A 165 -1.31 16.59 1.54
C GLU A 165 -1.60 18.10 1.51
N ASN A 166 -0.56 18.93 1.66
CA ASN A 166 -0.68 20.39 1.67
C ASN A 166 -1.14 20.97 0.34
N ASP A 167 -0.95 20.25 -0.77
CA ASP A 167 -1.41 20.69 -2.08
C ASP A 167 -2.58 19.83 -2.58
N GLY A 168 -3.63 19.78 -1.77
CA GLY A 168 -4.90 19.16 -2.13
C GLY A 168 -4.85 17.64 -2.26
N LYS A 169 -3.93 16.97 -1.53
CA LYS A 169 -3.76 15.50 -1.60
C LYS A 169 -3.48 15.04 -3.04
N SER A 170 -2.61 15.76 -3.73
CA SER A 170 -2.23 15.46 -5.12
C SER A 170 -0.97 14.59 -5.18
N ILE A 171 -0.70 13.98 -6.34
CA ILE A 171 0.50 13.14 -6.53
C ILE A 171 1.61 13.94 -7.21
N TYR A 172 2.77 13.91 -6.58
CA TYR A 172 4.03 14.49 -7.03
C TYR A 172 5.02 13.39 -7.40
N TYR A 173 6.20 13.78 -7.91
CA TYR A 173 7.30 12.84 -8.05
C TYR A 173 8.68 13.43 -7.70
N ALA A 174 9.59 12.53 -7.33
CA ALA A 174 11.02 12.76 -7.19
C ALA A 174 11.79 11.71 -7.98
N ASP A 175 12.99 12.04 -8.47
CA ASP A 175 13.83 11.12 -9.24
C ASP A 175 15.14 10.82 -8.49
N SER A 176 15.65 9.59 -8.65
CA SER A 176 16.91 9.13 -8.07
C SER A 176 17.69 8.25 -9.04
N LYS A 177 19.01 8.34 -9.01
CA LYS A 177 19.90 7.45 -9.79
C LYS A 177 20.28 6.18 -9.03
N ASP A 178 20.15 6.18 -7.71
CA ASP A 178 20.79 5.19 -6.83
C ASP A 178 19.90 4.66 -5.70
N LEU A 179 18.67 5.18 -5.53
CA LEU A 179 17.76 4.92 -4.41
C LEU A 179 18.22 5.49 -3.06
N TYR A 180 19.23 6.36 -3.02
CA TYR A 180 19.67 7.03 -1.78
C TYR A 180 19.49 8.54 -1.89
N ASN A 181 19.80 9.10 -3.06
CA ASN A 181 19.76 10.52 -3.33
C ASN A 181 18.56 10.84 -4.22
N TRP A 182 17.57 11.53 -3.66
CA TRP A 182 16.33 11.92 -4.34
C TRP A 182 16.34 13.42 -4.64
N VAL A 183 15.97 13.76 -5.87
CA VAL A 183 15.74 15.14 -6.31
C VAL A 183 14.24 15.31 -6.53
N ASP A 184 13.61 16.11 -5.67
CA ASP A 184 12.20 16.44 -5.84
C ASP A 184 11.99 17.26 -7.12
N SER A 185 10.94 16.93 -7.87
CA SER A 185 10.63 17.67 -9.09
C SER A 185 9.88 18.98 -8.82
N GLY A 186 9.24 19.11 -7.66
CA GLY A 186 8.29 20.17 -7.35
C GLY A 186 7.01 20.13 -8.21
N LYS A 187 6.79 19.07 -9.00
CA LYS A 187 5.72 18.98 -9.99
C LYS A 187 4.59 18.06 -9.55
N LYS A 188 3.39 18.63 -9.56
CA LYS A 188 2.12 17.91 -9.48
C LYS A 188 1.83 17.22 -10.81
N ILE A 189 1.70 15.90 -10.82
CA ILE A 189 1.42 15.09 -12.02
C ILE A 189 0.02 14.46 -12.02
N VAL A 190 -0.60 14.28 -10.85
CA VAL A 190 -2.02 13.94 -10.72
C VAL A 190 -2.68 14.94 -9.79
N LYS A 191 -3.69 15.65 -10.30
CA LYS A 191 -4.39 16.71 -9.55
C LYS A 191 -5.56 16.20 -8.73
N ASP A 192 -6.08 15.03 -9.10
CA ASP A 192 -7.19 14.40 -8.39
C ASP A 192 -6.82 14.15 -6.94
N ARG A 193 -7.73 14.51 -6.04
CA ARG A 193 -7.58 14.31 -4.60
C ARG A 193 -7.49 12.80 -4.29
N GLY A 194 -6.42 12.36 -3.65
CA GLY A 194 -6.22 10.95 -3.28
C GLY A 194 -4.94 10.69 -2.49
N GLU A 195 -4.63 9.43 -2.23
CA GLU A 195 -3.40 8.97 -1.57
C GLU A 195 -3.03 7.55 -2.02
N GLY A 196 -2.02 6.92 -1.41
CA GLY A 196 -1.60 5.54 -1.73
C GLY A 196 -1.37 5.27 -3.21
N PRO A 197 -0.52 6.03 -3.93
CA PRO A 197 -0.19 5.69 -5.31
C PRO A 197 0.45 4.30 -5.36
N LYS A 198 0.09 3.49 -6.36
CA LYS A 198 0.83 2.29 -6.75
C LYS A 198 1.07 2.32 -8.25
N VAL A 199 2.34 2.21 -8.66
CA VAL A 199 2.74 2.24 -10.07
C VAL A 199 3.26 0.89 -10.52
N PHE A 200 2.78 0.40 -11.65
CA PHE A 200 3.16 -0.88 -12.23
C PHE A 200 2.98 -0.89 -13.75
N GLN A 201 3.58 -1.88 -14.41
CA GLN A 201 3.42 -2.10 -15.85
C GLN A 201 2.62 -3.37 -16.10
N TRP A 202 1.59 -3.29 -16.93
CA TRP A 202 0.77 -4.45 -17.29
C TRP A 202 0.05 -4.21 -18.62
N LYS A 203 -0.06 -5.27 -19.43
CA LYS A 203 -0.69 -5.22 -20.78
C LYS A 203 -0.11 -4.10 -21.67
N GLY A 204 1.21 -3.90 -21.60
CA GLY A 204 1.93 -2.93 -22.44
C GLY A 204 1.73 -1.46 -22.07
N LYS A 205 1.11 -1.16 -20.92
CA LYS A 205 0.89 0.20 -20.42
C LYS A 205 1.48 0.41 -19.04
N ASN A 206 1.75 1.66 -18.70
CA ASN A 206 2.09 2.07 -17.34
C ASN A 206 0.82 2.47 -16.62
N TRP A 207 0.61 1.93 -15.43
CA TRP A 207 -0.57 2.16 -14.62
C TRP A 207 -0.20 2.81 -13.29
N MET A 208 -1.09 3.69 -12.82
CA MET A 208 -1.10 4.16 -11.44
C MET A 208 -2.49 3.90 -10.87
N ILE A 209 -2.56 3.33 -9.67
CA ILE A 209 -3.80 3.25 -8.90
C ILE A 209 -3.62 4.11 -7.64
N SER A 210 -4.65 4.84 -7.22
CA SER A 210 -4.61 5.65 -6.00
C SER A 210 -5.92 5.56 -5.23
N ASP A 211 -5.86 5.62 -3.91
CA ASP A 211 -7.05 5.73 -3.06
C ASP A 211 -7.67 7.12 -3.20
N SER A 212 -8.99 7.19 -3.36
CA SER A 212 -9.75 8.45 -3.44
C SER A 212 -10.81 8.58 -2.35
N TRP A 213 -10.81 7.63 -1.41
CA TRP A 213 -11.85 7.40 -0.42
C TRP A 213 -13.25 7.22 -1.03
N ARG A 214 -13.31 6.86 -2.32
CA ARG A 214 -14.51 6.44 -3.07
C ARG A 214 -14.16 5.25 -3.98
N GLY A 215 -13.48 4.26 -3.40
CA GLY A 215 -12.75 3.26 -4.19
C GLY A 215 -11.48 3.85 -4.80
N LEU A 216 -10.90 3.13 -5.75
CA LEU A 216 -9.58 3.42 -6.26
C LEU A 216 -9.62 4.01 -7.67
N ASN A 217 -8.96 5.15 -7.82
CA ASN A 217 -8.70 5.78 -9.11
C ASN A 217 -7.75 4.89 -9.92
N VAL A 218 -7.91 4.88 -11.25
CA VAL A 218 -6.99 4.21 -12.17
C VAL A 218 -6.52 5.21 -13.22
N TYR A 219 -5.21 5.27 -13.44
CA TYR A 219 -4.59 6.11 -14.45
C TYR A 219 -3.69 5.28 -15.35
N SER A 220 -3.57 5.68 -16.60
CA SER A 220 -2.58 5.17 -17.55
C SER A 220 -1.63 6.27 -18.01
N SER A 221 -0.40 5.91 -18.33
CA SER A 221 0.60 6.85 -18.85
C SER A 221 1.54 6.16 -19.82
N GLU A 222 2.07 6.91 -20.79
CA GLU A 222 3.14 6.46 -21.69
C GLU A 222 4.53 6.87 -21.18
N ASP A 223 4.62 7.89 -20.32
CA ASP A 223 5.87 8.58 -19.97
C ASP A 223 6.10 8.78 -18.46
N PHE A 224 5.21 8.25 -17.63
CA PHE A 224 5.22 8.41 -16.17
C PHE A 224 5.11 9.85 -15.67
N LEU A 225 4.67 10.78 -16.51
CA LEU A 225 4.49 12.20 -16.21
C LEU A 225 3.06 12.65 -16.50
N ASN A 226 2.54 12.25 -17.65
CA ASN A 226 1.20 12.58 -18.11
C ASN A 226 0.29 11.38 -17.85
N TRP A 227 -0.58 11.52 -16.84
CA TRP A 227 -1.46 10.46 -16.39
C TRP A 227 -2.90 10.72 -16.86
N ASN A 228 -3.43 9.80 -17.66
CA ASN A 228 -4.80 9.81 -18.14
C ASN A 228 -5.69 9.02 -17.20
N ARG A 229 -6.66 9.71 -16.59
CA ARG A 229 -7.60 9.13 -15.65
C ARG A 229 -8.66 8.31 -16.38
N GLN A 230 -8.83 7.05 -15.97
CA GLN A 230 -10.01 6.26 -16.31
C GLN A 230 -11.25 6.84 -15.60
N GLU A 231 -12.38 6.91 -16.31
CA GLU A 231 -13.61 7.50 -15.80
C GLU A 231 -14.11 6.78 -14.54
N LYS A 232 -14.06 5.44 -14.55
CA LYS A 232 -14.57 4.59 -13.47
C LYS A 232 -13.48 4.23 -12.48
N ASN A 233 -13.84 4.29 -11.20
CA ASN A 233 -13.05 3.71 -10.11
C ASN A 233 -13.29 2.21 -10.02
N ILE A 234 -12.24 1.47 -9.68
CA ILE A 234 -12.36 0.09 -9.22
C ILE A 234 -12.62 0.06 -7.71
N LEU A 235 -13.21 -1.02 -7.21
CA LEU A 235 -13.48 -1.20 -5.77
C LEU A 235 -14.34 -0.10 -5.10
N GLN A 236 -15.03 0.72 -5.89
CA GLN A 236 -15.98 1.73 -5.41
C GLN A 236 -17.28 1.09 -4.93
N VAL A 237 -17.75 0.04 -5.60
CA VAL A 237 -18.97 -0.67 -5.23
C VAL A 237 -18.64 -1.74 -4.17
N PRO A 238 -19.36 -1.78 -3.04
CA PRO A 238 -19.31 -2.88 -2.08
C PRO A 238 -19.38 -4.26 -2.72
N GLY A 239 -18.54 -5.20 -2.27
CA GLY A 239 -18.61 -6.60 -2.64
C GLY A 239 -19.62 -7.38 -1.79
N THR A 240 -19.61 -8.70 -1.95
CA THR A 240 -20.48 -9.63 -1.20
C THR A 240 -19.72 -10.52 -0.21
N GLY A 241 -18.40 -10.62 -0.35
CA GLY A 241 -17.57 -11.48 0.50
C GLY A 241 -17.42 -10.95 1.94
N GLU A 242 -16.97 -11.84 2.83
CA GLU A 242 -16.70 -11.48 4.22
C GLU A 242 -15.67 -10.34 4.31
N ASP A 243 -15.97 -9.37 5.17
CA ASP A 243 -15.23 -8.12 5.34
C ASP A 243 -15.02 -7.26 4.06
N ASP A 244 -15.70 -7.59 2.95
CA ASP A 244 -15.50 -6.98 1.63
C ASP A 244 -16.73 -6.18 1.16
N LYS A 245 -17.64 -5.84 2.07
CA LYS A 245 -18.95 -5.20 1.82
C LYS A 245 -18.93 -3.67 1.92
N VAL A 246 -17.76 -3.08 1.74
CA VAL A 246 -17.52 -1.63 1.81
C VAL A 246 -16.53 -1.25 0.71
N ILE A 247 -16.28 0.04 0.51
CA ILE A 247 -15.28 0.51 -0.46
C ILE A 247 -13.88 -0.06 -0.12
N GLY A 248 -13.10 -0.39 -1.15
CA GLY A 248 -11.68 -0.75 -0.98
C GLY A 248 -10.80 0.50 -0.87
N GLY A 249 -9.75 0.41 -0.05
CA GLY A 249 -8.76 1.47 0.16
C GLY A 249 -7.32 0.97 -0.01
N HIS A 250 -6.41 1.92 -0.26
CA HIS A 250 -4.95 1.80 -0.44
C HIS A 250 -4.43 0.48 -1.07
N PRO A 251 -4.02 0.51 -2.36
CA PRO A 251 -3.63 -0.68 -3.09
C PRO A 251 -2.16 -1.05 -2.97
N ASP A 252 -1.89 -2.34 -3.10
CA ASP A 252 -0.70 -2.86 -3.76
C ASP A 252 -1.09 -3.75 -4.94
N VAL A 253 -0.20 -3.89 -5.92
CA VAL A 253 -0.44 -4.68 -7.12
C VAL A 253 0.77 -5.54 -7.44
N ILE A 254 0.52 -6.84 -7.63
CA ILE A 254 1.52 -7.80 -8.10
C ILE A 254 1.11 -8.33 -9.47
N VAL A 255 1.96 -8.04 -10.46
CA VAL A 255 1.88 -8.65 -11.79
C VAL A 255 2.66 -9.96 -11.77
N ASN A 256 1.99 -11.08 -12.00
CA ASN A 256 2.59 -12.41 -11.99
C ASN A 256 2.10 -13.25 -13.18
N ASN A 257 3.01 -13.62 -14.08
CA ASN A 257 2.73 -14.38 -15.31
C ASN A 257 1.55 -13.81 -16.12
N ASP A 258 1.63 -12.54 -16.50
CA ASP A 258 0.62 -11.81 -17.29
C ASP A 258 -0.75 -11.59 -16.61
N ARG A 259 -0.92 -12.06 -15.37
CA ARG A 259 -2.07 -11.73 -14.50
C ARG A 259 -1.66 -10.62 -13.52
N ALA A 260 -2.62 -9.83 -13.07
CA ALA A 260 -2.39 -8.80 -12.07
C ALA A 260 -3.36 -8.99 -10.89
N TYR A 261 -2.83 -8.99 -9.67
CA TYR A 261 -3.62 -9.10 -8.45
C TYR A 261 -3.50 -7.82 -7.65
N ILE A 262 -4.64 -7.28 -7.22
CA ILE A 262 -4.71 -6.12 -6.36
C ILE A 262 -4.96 -6.57 -4.92
N PHE A 263 -4.09 -6.13 -4.02
CA PHE A 263 -4.21 -6.29 -2.57
C PHE A 263 -4.66 -4.95 -2.02
N TYR A 264 -5.68 -4.93 -1.17
CA TYR A 264 -6.27 -3.69 -0.66
C TYR A 264 -6.88 -3.95 0.71
N PHE A 265 -7.10 -2.90 1.50
CA PHE A 265 -7.76 -3.06 2.78
C PHE A 265 -9.20 -2.55 2.75
N THR A 266 -9.99 -3.02 3.71
CA THR A 266 -11.34 -2.52 4.00
C THR A 266 -11.46 -2.21 5.48
N HIS A 267 -12.34 -1.28 5.82
CA HIS A 267 -12.89 -1.15 7.17
C HIS A 267 -14.30 -1.75 7.19
N PRO A 268 -14.43 -3.06 7.39
CA PRO A 268 -15.67 -3.78 7.12
C PRO A 268 -16.87 -3.31 7.92
N GLY A 269 -16.66 -2.78 9.13
CA GLY A 269 -17.74 -2.20 9.93
C GLY A 269 -18.10 -0.77 9.56
N ARG A 270 -17.44 -0.09 8.62
CA ARG A 270 -17.83 1.27 8.18
C ARG A 270 -18.90 1.20 7.09
N THR A 271 -20.16 1.21 7.51
CA THR A 271 -21.31 1.18 6.60
C THR A 271 -21.95 2.57 6.48
N PRO A 272 -22.83 2.79 5.48
CA PRO A 272 -23.57 4.06 5.39
C PRO A 272 -24.38 4.38 6.65
N GLU A 273 -24.93 3.36 7.31
CA GLU A 273 -25.86 3.50 8.44
C GLU A 273 -25.17 3.92 9.75
N ASN A 274 -23.87 3.65 9.89
CA ASN A 274 -23.10 3.95 11.11
C ASN A 274 -22.01 5.01 10.90
N LYS A 275 -22.22 5.88 9.90
CA LYS A 275 -21.29 6.96 9.59
C LYS A 275 -20.99 7.81 10.84
N GLY A 276 -19.70 7.92 11.17
CA GLY A 276 -19.23 8.69 12.33
C GLY A 276 -19.21 7.92 13.65
N VAL A 277 -19.68 6.67 13.69
CA VAL A 277 -19.54 5.81 14.87
C VAL A 277 -18.09 5.44 15.07
N ASP A 278 -17.57 5.68 16.28
CA ASP A 278 -16.21 5.32 16.67
C ASP A 278 -16.25 4.07 17.58
N SER A 279 -16.04 2.89 16.99
CA SER A 279 -16.11 1.60 17.69
C SER A 279 -15.03 0.65 17.17
N TYR A 280 -14.82 -0.46 17.86
CA TYR A 280 -13.94 -1.52 17.36
C TYR A 280 -14.31 -1.96 15.93
N GLU A 281 -15.60 -2.12 15.63
CA GLU A 281 -16.07 -2.55 14.31
C GLU A 281 -15.76 -1.53 13.19
N THR A 282 -15.84 -0.23 13.47
CA THR A 282 -15.52 0.82 12.49
C THR A 282 -14.02 1.10 12.39
N LYS A 283 -13.22 0.62 13.36
CA LYS A 283 -11.75 0.72 13.39
C LYS A 283 -11.06 -0.48 12.74
N ARG A 284 -11.56 -1.69 12.97
CA ARG A 284 -10.90 -2.91 12.48
C ARG A 284 -10.76 -2.88 10.97
N SER A 285 -9.72 -3.54 10.46
CA SER A 285 -9.50 -3.65 9.03
C SER A 285 -8.95 -5.01 8.64
N SER A 286 -9.26 -5.39 7.42
CA SER A 286 -8.83 -6.65 6.81
C SER A 286 -8.21 -6.38 5.45
N ILE A 287 -7.23 -7.19 5.08
CA ILE A 287 -6.68 -7.19 3.72
C ILE A 287 -7.50 -8.16 2.87
N GLN A 288 -7.75 -7.75 1.64
CA GLN A 288 -8.52 -8.43 0.62
C GLN A 288 -7.64 -8.58 -0.63
N VAL A 289 -8.01 -9.50 -1.51
CA VAL A 289 -7.38 -9.65 -2.83
C VAL A 289 -8.44 -9.81 -3.90
N ALA A 290 -8.21 -9.20 -5.05
CA ALA A 290 -8.97 -9.40 -6.26
C ALA A 290 -8.01 -9.54 -7.46
N GLU A 291 -8.47 -10.19 -8.51
CA GLU A 291 -7.78 -10.17 -9.79
C GLU A 291 -8.23 -8.95 -10.60
N LEU A 292 -7.27 -8.27 -11.21
CA LEU A 292 -7.52 -7.21 -12.16
C LEU A 292 -7.68 -7.81 -13.56
N GLU A 293 -8.65 -7.29 -14.30
CA GLU A 293 -8.88 -7.62 -15.70
C GLU A 293 -8.62 -6.39 -16.57
N TYR A 294 -8.14 -6.61 -17.80
CA TYR A 294 -7.93 -5.54 -18.78
C TYR A 294 -8.88 -5.75 -19.95
N ILE A 295 -9.90 -4.90 -20.04
CA ILE A 295 -11.00 -5.04 -20.99
C ILE A 295 -11.16 -3.71 -21.74
N ASN A 296 -11.08 -3.75 -23.07
CA ASN A 296 -11.33 -2.59 -23.94
C ASN A 296 -10.54 -1.33 -23.57
N GLY A 297 -9.29 -1.49 -23.11
CA GLY A 297 -8.45 -0.34 -22.73
C GLY A 297 -8.54 0.08 -21.27
N GLU A 298 -9.40 -0.55 -20.48
CA GLU A 298 -9.67 -0.21 -19.07
C GLU A 298 -9.23 -1.33 -18.12
N ILE A 299 -8.79 -0.96 -16.92
CA ILE A 299 -8.65 -1.91 -15.80
C ILE A 299 -9.97 -1.98 -15.07
N VAL A 300 -10.51 -3.19 -14.95
CA VAL A 300 -11.69 -3.49 -14.14
C VAL A 300 -11.34 -4.50 -13.05
N CYS A 301 -12.19 -4.59 -12.03
CA CYS A 301 -11.94 -5.45 -10.88
C CYS A 301 -13.26 -6.07 -10.40
N ASN A 302 -13.47 -7.35 -10.68
CA ASN A 302 -14.60 -8.10 -10.13
C ASN A 302 -14.23 -8.76 -8.80
N ARG A 303 -14.28 -8.00 -7.71
CA ARG A 303 -13.91 -8.49 -6.37
C ARG A 303 -14.76 -9.64 -5.84
N ASN A 304 -15.91 -9.94 -6.46
CA ASN A 304 -16.79 -11.03 -6.05
C ASN A 304 -16.40 -12.39 -6.65
N GLN A 305 -15.50 -12.41 -7.64
CA GLN A 305 -14.95 -13.66 -8.16
C GLN A 305 -13.96 -14.28 -7.18
N SER A 306 -13.95 -15.62 -7.13
CA SER A 306 -12.94 -16.38 -6.43
C SER A 306 -11.57 -16.14 -7.05
N VAL A 307 -10.60 -15.76 -6.22
CA VAL A 307 -9.22 -15.53 -6.67
C VAL A 307 -8.42 -16.82 -6.54
N TYR A 308 -7.89 -17.30 -7.66
CA TYR A 308 -6.95 -18.41 -7.70
C TYR A 308 -5.55 -17.88 -7.99
N ILE A 309 -4.68 -17.89 -6.98
CA ILE A 309 -3.36 -17.28 -6.99
C ILE A 309 -2.26 -18.29 -6.65
N ASN A 310 -1.11 -18.12 -7.29
CA ASN A 310 0.15 -18.80 -6.95
C ASN A 310 1.28 -17.88 -7.37
N LEU A 311 1.70 -17.01 -6.46
CA LEU A 311 2.72 -16.00 -6.74
C LEU A 311 4.09 -16.65 -6.94
N LYS A 312 4.67 -16.48 -8.13
CA LYS A 312 6.02 -16.97 -8.48
C LYS A 312 7.11 -15.92 -8.30
N HIS A 313 8.30 -16.33 -7.85
CA HIS A 313 9.50 -15.51 -7.73
C HIS A 313 10.71 -16.13 -8.44
#